data_AF-A0A3D0ERP0-F1
#
_entry.id   AF-A0A3D0ERP0-F1
#
_cell.length_a   1.000
_cell.length_b   1.000
_cell.length_c   1.000
_cell.angle_alpha   90.00
_cell.angle_beta   90.00
_cell.angle_gamma   90.00
#
_symmetry.space_group_name_H-M   'P 1'
#
loop_
_entity.id
_entity.type
_entity.pdbx_description
1 polymer ?
#
loop_
_entity_poly.entity_id
_entity_poly.type
_entity_poly.pdbx_seq_one_letter_code
_entity_poly.pdbx_strand_id
1 'polypeptide(L)' 'MAKRDYYEVLGISRDANDSDLKKIYRRLAMKYHPDKNPGDK' A
#
# COMPACT_ATOMS: atom_id res chain seq x y z
N MET A 1 16.97 15.42 0.73
CA MET A 1 16.35 14.09 0.88
C MET A 1 14.85 14.30 0.79
N ALA A 2 14.25 14.01 -0.37
CA ALA A 2 12.82 14.25 -0.57
C ALA A 2 12.02 13.39 0.41
N LYS A 3 11.14 14.02 1.19
CA LYS A 3 10.21 13.37 2.10
C LYS A 3 9.43 12.33 1.29
N ARG A 4 9.50 11.05 1.66
CA ARG A 4 8.71 10.00 0.97
C ARG A 4 7.25 10.40 1.00
N ASP A 5 6.62 10.54 -0.16
CA ASP A 5 5.19 10.80 -0.24
C ASP A 5 4.45 9.49 0.00
N TYR A 6 3.86 9.35 1.18
CA TYR A 6 3.13 8.14 1.55
C TYR A 6 1.90 7.91 0.67
N TYR A 7 1.29 8.98 0.13
CA TYR A 7 0.14 8.87 -0.75
C TYR A 7 0.56 8.31 -2.11
N GLU A 8 1.72 8.72 -2.63
CA GLU A 8 2.30 8.13 -3.84
C GLU A 8 2.70 6.66 -3.63
N VAL A 9 3.33 6.34 -2.49
CA VAL A 9 3.72 4.96 -2.16
C VAL A 9 2.50 4.04 -2.07
N LEU A 10 1.42 4.53 -1.48
CA LEU A 10 0.15 3.79 -1.39
C LEU A 10 -0.66 3.85 -2.71
N GLY A 11 -0.29 4.73 -3.65
CA GLY A 11 -1.00 4.94 -4.91
C GLY A 11 -2.40 5.51 -4.73
N ILE A 12 -2.60 6.37 -3.74
CA ILE A 12 -3.88 7.00 -3.41
C ILE A 12 -3.78 8.52 -3.50
N SER A 13 -4.91 9.19 -3.74
CA SER A 13 -4.98 10.66 -3.65
C SER A 13 -4.77 11.12 -2.21
N ARG A 14 -4.30 12.36 -2.03
CA ARG A 14 -4.26 13.03 -0.72
C ARG A 14 -5.64 13.26 -0.12
N ASP A 15 -6.67 13.28 -0.98
CA ASP A 15 -8.07 13.40 -0.59
C ASP A 15 -8.76 12.03 -0.37
N ALA A 16 -7.98 10.94 -0.35
CA ALA A 16 -8.53 9.61 -0.12
C ALA A 16 -9.17 9.49 1.26
N ASN A 17 -10.35 8.86 1.30
CA ASN A 17 -11.05 8.58 2.55
C ASN A 17 -10.49 7.31 3.23
N ASP A 18 -10.85 7.13 4.50
CA ASP A 18 -10.45 5.97 5.30
C ASP A 18 -10.82 4.62 4.66
N SER A 19 -11.92 4.57 3.90
CA SER A 19 -12.38 3.34 3.25
C SER A 19 -11.43 2.93 2.11
N ASP A 20 -10.92 3.90 1.36
CA ASP A 20 -9.99 3.68 0.25
C ASP A 20 -8.60 3.32 0.77
N LEU A 21 -8.16 3.96 1.85
CA LEU A 21 -6.93 3.57 2.55
C LEU A 21 -6.98 2.11 3.00
N LYS A 22 -8.07 1.69 3.64
CA LYS A 22 -8.27 0.29 4.08
C LYS A 22 -8.32 -0.70 2.91
N LYS A 23 -8.93 -0.33 1.78
CA LYS A 23 -8.96 -1.18 0.57
C LYS A 23 -7.55 -1.38 0.01
N ILE A 24 -6.79 -0.29 -0.15
CA ILE A 24 -5.43 -0.34 -0.71
C ILE A 24 -4.50 -1.11 0.22
N TYR A 25 -4.59 -0.89 1.53
CA TYR A 25 -3.80 -1.63 2.51
C TYR A 25 -4.01 -3.14 2.37
N ARG A 26 -5.27 -3.61 2.35
CA ARG A 26 -5.57 -5.04 2.18
C ARG A 26 -5.02 -5.61 0.87
N ARG A 27 -5.13 -4.85 -0.22
CA ARG A 27 -4.62 -5.25 -1.54
C ARG A 27 -3.10 -5.39 -1.54
N LEU A 28 -2.39 -4.40 -1.01
CA LEU A 28 -0.92 -4.41 -0.92
C LEU A 28 -0.43 -5.49 0.06
N ALA A 29 -1.10 -5.64 1.20
CA ALA A 29 -0.79 -6.68 2.17
C ALA A 29 -0.91 -8.08 1.57
N MET A 30 -1.97 -8.36 0.79
CA MET A 30 -2.09 -9.64 0.08
C MET A 30 -1.04 -9.82 -1.03
N LYS A 31 -0.69 -8.74 -1.73
CA LYS A 31 0.33 -8.76 -2.80
C LYS A 31 1.73 -9.01 -2.26
N TYR A 32 2.06 -8.49 -1.07
CA TYR A 32 3.40 -8.65 -0.49
C TYR A 32 3.37 -9.54 0.76
N HIS A 33 2.32 -10.34 0.94
CA HIS A 33 2.23 -11.24 2.09
C HIS A 33 3.30 -12.33 1.94
N PRO A 34 4.18 -12.53 2.93
CA PRO A 34 5.23 -13.55 2.84
C PRO A 34 4.64 -14.95 2.66
N ASP A 35 3.54 -15.26 3.34
CA ASP A 35 2.88 -16.57 3.21
C ASP A 35 2.24 -16.82 1.83
N LYS A 36 1.80 -15.77 1.12
CA LYS A 36 1.17 -15.91 -0.20
C LYS A 36 2.17 -15.80 -1.34
N ASN A 37 3.26 -15.06 -1.13
CA ASN A 37 4.35 -14.88 -2.09
C ASN A 37 5.68 -15.23 -1.42
N PRO A 38 5.93 -16.53 -1.14
CA PRO A 38 7.13 -17.00 -0.43
C PRO A 38 8.45 -16.82 -1.23
N GLY A 39 8.41 -16.17 -2.39
CA GLY A 39 9.55 -15.93 -3.28
C GLY A 39 9.95 -14.47 -3.45
N ASP A 40 9.25 -13.51 -2.83
CA ASP A 40 9.68 -12.10 -2.84
C ASP A 40 10.80 -11.94 -1.80
N LYS A 41 12.05 -11.93 -2.27
CA LYS A 41 13.28 -11.70 -1.50
C LYS A 41 13.90 -10.37 -1.86
#